data_AF-A0A527WUN7-F1
#
_entry.id   AF-A0A527WUN7-F1
#
_cell.length_a   1.000
_cell.length_b   1.000
_cell.length_c   1.000
_cell.angle_alpha   90.00
_cell.angle_beta   90.00
_cell.angle_gamma   90.00
#
_symmetry.space_group_name_H-M   'P 1'
#
loop_
_entity.id
_entity.type
_entity.pdbx_description
1 polymer ?
#
loop_
_entity_poly.entity_id
_entity_poly.type
_entity_poly.pdbx_seq_one_letter_code
_entity_poly.pdbx_strand_id
1 'polypeptide(L)'
;MGLAGSADKRGGTATHLTRMAWAALMLALLLCFAAAARADGLLGATGYKMAGDAIKMRIVVNFDRQPDVKWFLLRGPNRLVIDLPRTRFALEAKDVKPRGLVRAVRYGDQGHGSRLILTGKGPFAVDRLDVLKNDDGTGYRIAIDMSAASEREFDEALANQSLTTGSTVSTEKGERVGTGPVSAPGHRFTVVIDPGHGGVDGGAESSAGTVEKDVTLAFAKELRDKLAAVGKYDVFMT
;
A
#
# COMPACT_ATOMS: atom_id res chain seq x y z
N MET A 1 73.70 51.77 38.89
CA MET A 1 73.46 50.48 38.21
C MET A 1 72.15 49.92 38.72
N GLY A 2 71.24 49.54 37.81
CA GLY A 2 70.03 48.77 38.10
C GLY A 2 68.77 49.62 38.34
N LEU A 3 67.76 49.42 37.48
CA LEU A 3 66.53 48.71 37.86
C LEU A 3 65.65 48.47 36.62
N ALA A 4 65.46 47.18 36.32
CA ALA A 4 64.36 46.60 35.55
C ALA A 4 63.02 46.97 36.24
N GLY A 5 61.87 47.13 35.60
CA GLY A 5 61.26 46.31 34.56
C GLY A 5 60.07 45.56 35.18
N SER A 6 58.85 45.74 34.67
CA SER A 6 57.77 44.73 34.71
C SER A 6 56.57 45.20 33.90
N ALA A 7 56.19 44.42 32.89
CA ALA A 7 54.94 44.54 32.15
C ALA A 7 54.09 43.29 32.47
N ASP A 8 52.92 43.49 33.06
CA ASP A 8 51.96 42.43 33.42
C ASP A 8 51.13 42.04 32.18
N LYS A 9 51.19 40.74 31.80
CA LYS A 9 50.36 40.12 30.77
C LYS A 9 49.22 39.36 31.45
N ARG A 10 47.99 39.86 31.36
CA ARG A 10 46.76 39.09 31.69
C ARG A 10 45.76 39.16 30.55
N GLY A 11 45.54 38.04 29.86
CA GLY A 11 44.55 37.96 28.78
C GLY A 11 44.32 36.58 28.16
N GLY A 12 44.58 35.49 28.90
CA GLY A 12 44.62 34.14 28.33
C GLY A 12 43.44 33.20 28.64
N THR A 13 42.61 33.48 29.64
CA THR A 13 41.71 32.45 30.20
C THR A 13 40.26 32.49 29.68
N ALA A 14 39.75 33.67 29.28
CA ALA A 14 38.34 33.83 28.89
C ALA A 14 38.00 33.28 27.48
N THR A 15 38.98 33.20 26.58
CA THR A 15 38.81 32.74 25.18
C THR A 15 38.77 31.21 25.05
N HIS A 16 39.29 30.47 26.02
CA HIS A 16 39.28 29.00 26.01
C HIS A 16 37.94 28.41 26.49
N LEU A 17 37.30 29.06 27.47
CA LEU A 17 36.01 28.61 28.03
C LEU A 17 34.85 28.77 27.02
N THR A 18 34.84 29.86 26.26
CA THR A 18 33.84 30.09 25.21
C THR A 18 33.99 29.12 24.03
N ARG A 19 35.23 28.78 23.65
CA ARG A 19 35.49 27.77 22.60
C ARG A 19 35.04 26.37 23.00
N MET A 20 35.21 25.97 24.26
CA MET A 20 34.74 24.67 24.76
C MET A 20 33.21 24.57 24.82
N ALA A 21 32.52 25.66 25.19
CA ALA A 21 31.06 25.70 25.21
C ALA A 21 30.45 25.58 23.79
N TRP A 22 31.06 26.22 22.79
CA TRP A 22 30.64 26.12 21.39
C TRP A 22 30.95 24.73 20.78
N ALA A 23 32.06 24.10 21.16
CA ALA A 23 32.39 22.74 20.74
C ALA A 23 31.42 21.70 21.35
N ALA A 24 31.04 21.86 22.62
CA ALA A 24 30.05 21.01 23.27
C ALA A 24 28.65 21.17 22.67
N LEU A 25 28.26 22.41 22.31
CA LEU A 25 26.99 22.69 21.63
C LEU A 25 26.96 22.12 20.21
N MET A 26 28.05 22.25 19.44
CA MET A 26 28.17 21.62 18.11
C MET A 26 28.14 20.08 18.19
N LEU A 27 28.78 19.49 19.21
CA LEU A 27 28.77 18.05 19.42
C LEU A 27 27.38 17.53 19.82
N ALA A 28 26.66 18.27 20.67
CA ALA A 28 25.27 17.96 21.01
C ALA A 28 24.34 18.10 19.80
N LEU A 29 24.56 19.11 18.94
CA LEU A 29 23.80 19.29 17.69
C LEU A 29 24.06 18.15 16.68
N LEU A 30 25.31 17.68 16.59
CA LEU A 30 25.71 16.51 15.79
C LEU A 30 25.11 15.20 16.32
N LEU A 31 25.02 15.03 17.63
CA LEU A 31 24.39 13.87 18.27
C LEU A 31 22.86 13.86 18.09
N CYS A 32 22.20 15.03 18.08
CA CYS A 32 20.77 15.14 17.77
C CYS A 32 20.45 14.89 16.29
N PHE A 33 21.37 15.18 15.36
CA PHE A 33 21.19 14.86 13.93
C PHE A 33 21.41 13.38 13.60
N ALA A 34 22.21 12.66 14.39
CA ALA A 34 22.45 11.22 14.19
C ALA A 34 21.25 10.33 14.55
N ALA A 35 20.26 10.85 15.30
CA ALA A 35 19.10 10.08 15.76
C ALA A 35 17.94 9.97 14.74
N ALA A 36 18.02 10.65 13.59
CA ALA A 36 16.92 10.71 12.62
C ALA A 36 17.10 9.85 11.36
N ALA A 37 18.24 9.17 11.20
CA ALA A 37 18.42 8.21 10.11
C ALA A 37 17.88 6.82 10.51
N ARG A 38 16.55 6.68 10.64
CA ARG A 38 15.97 5.34 10.45
C ARG A 38 16.17 4.99 8.98
N ALA A 39 17.20 4.20 8.68
CA ALA A 39 17.22 3.44 7.44
C ALA A 39 15.88 2.71 7.37
N ASP A 40 15.06 3.02 6.38
CA ASP A 40 13.79 2.34 6.15
C ASP A 40 14.15 0.91 5.74
N GLY A 41 14.34 0.07 6.76
CA GLY A 41 14.83 -1.28 6.61
C GLY A 41 13.83 -2.08 5.79
N LEU A 42 14.35 -2.88 4.86
CA LEU A 42 13.58 -3.91 4.16
C LEU A 42 12.78 -4.71 5.19
N LEU A 43 11.48 -4.87 4.94
CA LEU A 43 10.62 -5.77 5.71
C LEU A 43 11.23 -7.17 5.68
N GLY A 44 11.45 -7.81 6.82
CA GLY A 44 12.04 -9.15 6.87
C GLY A 44 10.96 -10.22 6.86
N ALA A 45 10.82 -10.97 5.76
CA ALA A 45 10.02 -12.19 5.76
C ALA A 45 10.90 -13.36 6.24
N THR A 46 10.64 -13.86 7.45
CA THR A 46 11.54 -14.75 8.21
C THR A 46 11.12 -16.21 8.22
N GLY A 47 9.92 -16.52 7.76
CA GLY A 47 9.43 -17.89 7.75
C GLY A 47 8.21 -18.06 6.86
N TYR A 48 8.08 -19.26 6.31
CA TYR A 48 6.95 -19.66 5.49
C TYR A 48 6.50 -21.04 5.93
N LYS A 49 5.21 -21.25 6.09
CA LYS A 49 4.62 -22.57 6.35
C LYS A 49 3.39 -22.75 5.49
N MET A 50 3.21 -23.95 4.99
CA MET A 50 2.05 -24.34 4.21
C MET A 50 1.55 -25.70 4.71
N ALA A 51 0.28 -25.79 5.07
CA ALA A 51 -0.34 -27.02 5.56
C ALA A 51 -1.71 -27.21 4.92
N GLY A 52 -2.14 -28.47 4.78
CA GLY A 52 -3.43 -28.84 4.19
C GLY A 52 -3.29 -29.73 2.94
N ASP A 53 -4.39 -29.84 2.21
CA ASP A 53 -4.56 -30.76 1.08
C ASP A 53 -5.20 -30.09 -0.15
N ALA A 54 -5.84 -30.88 -1.02
CA ALA A 54 -6.50 -30.40 -2.23
C ALA A 54 -7.88 -29.76 -1.98
N ILE A 55 -8.37 -29.75 -0.75
CA ILE A 55 -9.68 -29.22 -0.36
C ILE A 55 -9.53 -27.96 0.49
N LYS A 56 -8.65 -27.99 1.49
CA LYS A 56 -8.35 -26.82 2.34
C LYS A 56 -6.86 -26.68 2.62
N MET A 57 -6.41 -25.43 2.66
CA MET A 57 -5.02 -25.08 2.88
C MET A 57 -4.91 -23.86 3.80
N ARG A 58 -3.86 -23.84 4.61
CA ARG A 58 -3.41 -22.66 5.34
C ARG A 58 -1.97 -22.34 4.99
N ILE A 59 -1.72 -21.08 4.64
CA ILE A 59 -0.39 -20.54 4.42
C ILE A 59 -0.11 -19.51 5.51
N VAL A 60 1.07 -19.58 6.11
CA VAL A 60 1.52 -18.61 7.12
C VAL A 60 2.88 -18.07 6.69
N VAL A 61 3.01 -16.74 6.67
CA VAL A 61 4.26 -16.06 6.38
C VAL A 61 4.61 -15.16 7.56
N ASN A 62 5.78 -15.36 8.16
CA ASN A 62 6.25 -14.59 9.32
C ASN A 62 7.08 -13.38 8.87
N PHE A 63 6.91 -12.29 9.60
CA PHE A 63 7.55 -11.01 9.37
C PHE A 63 8.15 -10.44 10.67
N ASP A 64 9.23 -9.68 10.56
CA ASP A 64 9.87 -9.01 11.69
C ASP A 64 9.07 -7.81 12.24
N ARG A 65 8.25 -7.17 11.40
CA ARG A 65 7.33 -6.08 11.75
C ARG A 65 6.01 -6.21 11.00
N GLN A 66 5.01 -5.41 11.37
CA GLN A 66 3.69 -5.46 10.74
C GLN A 66 3.79 -5.09 9.26
N PRO A 67 3.40 -5.98 8.33
CA PRO A 67 3.39 -5.65 6.91
C PRO A 67 2.17 -4.80 6.55
N ASP A 68 2.35 -3.80 5.69
CA ASP A 68 1.24 -3.14 4.97
C ASP A 68 0.94 -3.96 3.71
N VAL A 69 -0.17 -4.70 3.72
CA VAL A 69 -0.45 -5.73 2.72
C VAL A 69 -1.59 -5.29 1.83
N LYS A 70 -1.42 -5.45 0.52
CA LYS A 70 -2.52 -5.43 -0.45
C LYS A 70 -2.58 -6.78 -1.13
N TRP A 71 -3.78 -7.32 -1.34
CA TRP A 71 -3.91 -8.59 -2.03
C TRP A 71 -5.04 -8.55 -3.03
N PHE A 72 -4.90 -9.36 -4.07
CA PHE A 72 -5.86 -9.45 -5.15
C PHE A 72 -5.71 -10.77 -5.92
N LEU A 73 -6.78 -11.18 -6.58
CA LEU A 73 -6.87 -12.35 -7.43
C LEU A 73 -6.57 -11.98 -8.88
N LEU A 74 -5.97 -12.92 -9.61
CA LEU A 74 -5.81 -12.87 -11.06
C LEU A 74 -6.27 -14.17 -11.70
N ARG A 75 -6.84 -14.05 -12.90
CA ARG A 75 -7.13 -15.18 -13.79
C ARG A 75 -5.96 -15.50 -14.73
N GLY A 76 -6.04 -16.66 -15.38
CA GLY A 76 -5.11 -17.08 -16.44
C GLY A 76 -3.63 -17.16 -16.02
N PRO A 77 -3.24 -18.03 -15.06
CA PRO A 77 -4.05 -18.95 -14.24
C PRO A 77 -4.58 -18.31 -12.94
N ASN A 78 -5.43 -19.04 -12.20
CA ASN A 78 -5.97 -18.64 -10.89
C ASN A 78 -4.84 -18.39 -9.89
N ARG A 79 -4.70 -17.15 -9.46
CA ARG A 79 -3.59 -16.67 -8.64
C ARG A 79 -4.09 -15.77 -7.53
N LEU A 80 -3.50 -15.93 -6.35
CA LEU A 80 -3.56 -14.95 -5.27
C LEU A 80 -2.24 -14.18 -5.28
N VAL A 81 -2.34 -12.88 -5.45
CA VAL A 81 -1.22 -11.94 -5.45
C VAL A 81 -1.25 -11.13 -4.16
N ILE A 82 -0.11 -11.00 -3.52
CA ILE A 82 0.07 -10.28 -2.27
C ILE A 82 1.22 -9.30 -2.47
N ASP A 83 0.88 -8.02 -2.51
CA ASP A 83 1.81 -6.90 -2.57
C ASP A 83 2.22 -6.50 -1.15
N LEU A 84 3.52 -6.32 -1.00
CA LEU A 84 4.21 -6.03 0.24
C LEU A 84 5.11 -4.80 0.03
N PRO A 85 5.50 -4.09 1.10
CA PRO A 85 6.61 -3.16 1.06
C PRO A 85 7.87 -3.91 0.61
N ARG A 86 8.94 -3.19 0.26
CA ARG A 86 10.20 -3.84 -0.12
C ARG A 86 10.63 -4.82 0.98
N THR A 87 10.69 -6.10 0.61
CA THR A 87 10.80 -7.23 1.53
C THR A 87 12.04 -8.05 1.21
N ARG A 88 12.83 -8.36 2.22
CA ARG A 88 13.88 -9.38 2.15
C ARG A 88 13.27 -10.73 2.53
N PHE A 89 13.23 -11.66 1.58
CA PHE A 89 12.72 -13.01 1.80
C PHE A 89 13.83 -13.94 2.29
N ALA A 90 13.84 -14.24 3.59
CA ALA A 90 14.69 -15.24 4.21
C ALA A 90 13.90 -16.54 4.41
N LEU A 91 13.44 -17.14 3.31
CA LEU A 91 12.58 -18.33 3.31
C LEU A 91 13.36 -19.57 2.91
N GLU A 92 13.14 -20.69 3.60
CA GLU A 92 13.80 -21.94 3.24
C GLU A 92 13.14 -22.58 2.01
N ALA A 93 13.96 -23.07 1.08
CA ALA A 93 13.49 -23.68 -0.17
C ALA A 93 12.55 -24.89 0.06
N LYS A 94 12.72 -25.61 1.17
CA LYS A 94 11.89 -26.77 1.52
C LYS A 94 10.46 -26.36 1.92
N ASP A 95 10.31 -25.20 2.53
CA ASP A 95 9.03 -24.73 3.08
C ASP A 95 8.14 -24.15 1.99
N VAL A 96 8.74 -23.50 0.99
CA VAL A 96 8.04 -22.93 -0.18
C VAL A 96 7.67 -23.95 -1.25
N LYS A 97 7.95 -25.25 -1.02
CA LYS A 97 7.54 -26.32 -1.93
C LYS A 97 6.01 -26.38 -2.04
N PRO A 98 5.43 -26.24 -3.25
CA PRO A 98 3.98 -26.29 -3.46
C PRO A 98 3.39 -27.62 -3.00
N ARG A 99 2.19 -27.59 -2.42
CA ARG A 99 1.40 -28.79 -2.06
C ARG A 99 -0.09 -28.45 -2.04
N GLY A 100 -0.93 -29.49 -1.95
CA GLY A 100 -2.39 -29.33 -1.90
C GLY A 100 -2.93 -28.56 -3.10
N LEU A 101 -3.70 -27.50 -2.83
CA LEU A 101 -4.27 -26.58 -3.83
C LEU A 101 -3.23 -25.74 -4.59
N VAL A 102 -2.02 -25.57 -4.06
CA VAL A 102 -1.02 -24.67 -4.63
C VAL A 102 -0.15 -25.43 -5.64
N ARG A 103 -0.06 -24.92 -6.87
CA ARG A 103 0.82 -25.40 -7.94
C ARG A 103 2.20 -24.76 -7.89
N ALA A 104 2.26 -23.47 -7.59
CA ALA A 104 3.51 -22.72 -7.56
C ALA A 104 3.45 -21.58 -6.54
N VAL A 105 4.58 -21.31 -5.90
CA VAL A 105 4.82 -20.15 -5.04
C VAL A 105 5.94 -19.34 -5.70
N ARG A 106 5.71 -18.03 -5.92
CA ARG A 106 6.72 -17.10 -6.43
C ARG A 106 6.81 -15.90 -5.52
N TYR A 107 8.01 -15.40 -5.29
CA TYR A 107 8.20 -14.16 -4.54
C TYR A 107 9.41 -13.40 -5.07
N GLY A 108 9.44 -12.08 -4.90
CA GLY A 108 10.58 -11.27 -5.29
C GLY A 108 10.37 -9.77 -5.11
N ASP A 109 11.47 -9.03 -5.25
CA ASP A 109 11.48 -7.57 -5.33
C ASP A 109 11.02 -7.10 -6.72
N GLN A 110 10.18 -6.07 -6.76
CA GLN A 110 9.70 -5.39 -7.96
C GLN A 110 10.28 -3.97 -8.08
N GLY A 111 11.25 -3.62 -7.24
CA GLY A 111 11.94 -2.33 -7.21
C GLY A 111 11.23 -1.27 -6.37
N HIS A 112 9.89 -1.20 -6.46
CA HIS A 112 9.04 -0.29 -5.70
C HIS A 112 8.25 -0.99 -4.57
N GLY A 113 8.42 -2.30 -4.43
CA GLY A 113 7.70 -3.16 -3.50
C GLY A 113 8.12 -4.60 -3.72
N SER A 114 7.55 -5.52 -2.96
CA SER A 114 7.77 -6.94 -3.14
C SER A 114 6.45 -7.66 -3.31
N ARG A 115 6.46 -8.78 -4.01
CA ARG A 115 5.23 -9.52 -4.32
C ARG A 115 5.41 -10.99 -4.03
N LEU A 116 4.41 -11.58 -3.36
CA LEU A 116 4.24 -13.02 -3.17
C LEU A 116 3.03 -13.48 -4.01
N ILE A 117 3.20 -14.53 -4.79
CA ILE A 117 2.17 -15.07 -5.70
C ILE A 117 1.98 -16.55 -5.40
N LEU A 118 0.75 -16.92 -5.06
CA LEU A 118 0.30 -18.31 -4.96
C LEU A 118 -0.50 -18.65 -6.21
N THR A 119 -0.03 -19.60 -7.01
CA THR A 119 -0.75 -20.10 -8.19
C THR A 119 -1.49 -21.38 -7.84
N GLY A 120 -2.80 -21.42 -8.04
CA GLY A 120 -3.62 -22.60 -7.81
C GLY A 120 -3.44 -23.70 -8.87
N LYS A 121 -3.69 -24.95 -8.49
CA LYS A 121 -3.89 -26.07 -9.42
C LYS A 121 -5.25 -25.99 -10.14
N GLY A 122 -6.23 -25.40 -9.47
CA GLY A 122 -7.56 -25.09 -9.98
C GLY A 122 -8.09 -23.82 -9.30
N PRO A 123 -9.38 -23.49 -9.48
CA PRO A 123 -10.02 -22.38 -8.77
C PRO A 123 -10.03 -22.63 -7.26
N PHE A 124 -9.96 -21.55 -6.49
CA PHE A 124 -9.93 -21.59 -5.03
C PHE A 124 -10.61 -20.35 -4.44
N ALA A 125 -11.19 -20.46 -3.25
CA ALA A 125 -11.61 -19.31 -2.49
C ALA A 125 -10.50 -18.90 -1.51
N VAL A 126 -10.39 -17.59 -1.26
CA VAL A 126 -9.62 -17.07 -0.12
C VAL A 126 -10.63 -16.89 1.00
N ASP A 127 -10.70 -17.88 1.89
CA ASP A 127 -11.64 -17.89 3.01
C ASP A 127 -11.32 -16.74 3.99
N ARG A 128 -10.02 -16.49 4.19
CA ARG A 128 -9.53 -15.44 5.11
C ARG A 128 -8.07 -15.06 4.82
N LEU A 129 -7.73 -13.78 5.01
CA LEU A 129 -6.35 -13.29 5.02
C LEU A 129 -6.19 -12.25 6.14
N ASP A 130 -5.48 -12.61 7.20
CA ASP A 130 -5.27 -11.75 8.36
C ASP A 130 -3.79 -11.43 8.58
N VAL A 131 -3.52 -10.19 9.00
CA VAL A 131 -2.22 -9.80 9.58
C VAL A 131 -2.35 -9.85 11.10
N LEU A 132 -1.63 -10.78 11.72
CA LEU A 132 -1.71 -11.06 13.16
C LEU A 132 -0.35 -10.81 13.81
N LYS A 133 -0.34 -10.37 15.07
CA LYS A 133 0.86 -10.41 15.90
C LYS A 133 1.18 -11.86 16.26
N ASN A 134 2.46 -12.22 16.34
CA ASN A 134 2.84 -13.57 16.75
C ASN A 134 2.54 -13.80 18.24
N ASP A 135 2.29 -15.07 18.59
CA ASP A 135 1.88 -15.46 19.95
C ASP A 135 3.00 -15.24 20.99
N ASP A 136 4.26 -15.29 20.56
CA ASP A 136 5.45 -14.95 21.36
C ASP A 136 5.67 -13.43 21.54
N GLY A 137 4.81 -12.61 20.91
CA GLY A 137 4.88 -11.16 20.95
C GLY A 137 5.94 -10.55 20.02
N THR A 138 6.71 -11.37 19.31
CA THR A 138 7.80 -10.93 18.43
C THR A 138 7.41 -11.04 16.96
N GLY A 139 7.38 -9.91 16.27
CA GLY A 139 7.00 -9.87 14.87
C GLY A 139 5.52 -10.16 14.61
N TYR A 140 5.22 -10.40 13.34
CA TYR A 140 3.87 -10.54 12.81
C TYR A 140 3.80 -11.72 11.85
N ARG A 141 2.59 -12.18 11.54
CA ARG A 141 2.34 -13.20 10.54
C ARG A 141 1.14 -12.83 9.67
N ILE A 142 1.25 -13.10 8.37
CA ILE A 142 0.09 -13.19 7.49
C ILE A 142 -0.40 -14.62 7.54
N ALA A 143 -1.68 -14.83 7.88
CA ALA A 143 -2.33 -16.13 7.83
C ALA A 143 -3.40 -16.14 6.73
N ILE A 144 -3.27 -17.05 5.77
CA ILE A 144 -4.14 -17.17 4.61
C ILE A 144 -4.82 -18.53 4.68
N ASP A 145 -6.13 -18.54 4.87
CA ASP A 145 -6.95 -19.75 4.78
C ASP A 145 -7.59 -19.79 3.39
N MET A 146 -7.47 -20.92 2.69
CA MET A 146 -7.95 -21.11 1.32
C MET A 146 -8.66 -22.45 1.16
N SER A 147 -9.67 -22.50 0.31
CA SER A 147 -10.41 -23.72 -0.01
C SER A 147 -10.56 -23.94 -1.52
N ALA A 148 -10.75 -25.19 -1.94
CA ALA A 148 -11.09 -25.52 -3.31
C ALA A 148 -12.42 -24.85 -3.67
N ALA A 149 -12.51 -24.26 -4.85
CA ALA A 149 -13.72 -23.61 -5.31
C ALA A 149 -14.05 -24.01 -6.75
N SER A 150 -15.30 -23.79 -7.13
CA SER A 150 -15.71 -23.80 -8.53
C SER A 150 -15.15 -22.60 -9.28
N GLU A 151 -15.09 -22.71 -10.61
CA GLU A 151 -14.68 -21.59 -11.47
C GLU A 151 -15.60 -20.38 -11.32
N ARG A 152 -16.90 -20.64 -11.19
CA ARG A 152 -17.91 -19.61 -10.92
C ARG A 152 -17.64 -18.84 -9.64
N GLU A 153 -17.36 -19.52 -8.53
CA GLU A 153 -17.06 -18.85 -7.24
C GLU A 153 -15.78 -18.01 -7.33
N PHE A 154 -14.76 -18.48 -8.04
CA PHE A 154 -13.54 -17.71 -8.27
C PHE A 154 -13.80 -16.45 -9.10
N ASP A 155 -14.58 -16.57 -10.17
CA ASP A 155 -14.93 -15.45 -11.04
C ASP A 155 -15.81 -14.42 -10.33
N GLU A 156 -16.76 -14.88 -9.49
CA GLU A 156 -17.57 -14.00 -8.64
C GLU A 156 -16.68 -13.24 -7.64
N ALA A 157 -15.69 -13.91 -7.02
CA ALA A 157 -14.72 -13.26 -6.14
C ALA A 157 -13.85 -12.23 -6.88
N LEU A 158 -13.40 -12.52 -8.10
CA LEU A 158 -12.63 -11.60 -8.93
C LEU A 158 -13.44 -10.36 -9.35
N ALA A 159 -14.73 -10.55 -9.66
CA ALA A 159 -15.65 -9.46 -9.96
C ALA A 159 -15.89 -8.58 -8.73
N ASN A 160 -16.19 -9.18 -7.58
CA ASN A 160 -16.38 -8.46 -6.31
C ASN A 160 -15.12 -7.70 -5.88
N GLN A 161 -13.95 -8.29 -6.10
CA GLN A 161 -12.69 -7.61 -5.87
C GLN A 161 -12.54 -6.43 -6.82
N SER A 162 -12.85 -6.53 -8.11
CA SER A 162 -12.77 -5.40 -9.04
C SER A 162 -13.67 -4.23 -8.60
N LEU A 163 -14.85 -4.54 -8.07
CA LEU A 163 -15.76 -3.57 -7.45
C LEU A 163 -15.18 -2.97 -6.16
N THR A 164 -14.42 -3.76 -5.40
CA THR A 164 -13.78 -3.34 -4.14
C THR A 164 -12.46 -2.60 -4.37
N THR A 165 -11.62 -2.94 -5.35
CA THR A 165 -10.37 -2.22 -5.67
C THR A 165 -10.57 -0.85 -6.33
N GLY A 166 -11.83 -0.49 -6.66
CA GLY A 166 -12.25 0.90 -6.89
C GLY A 166 -12.44 1.70 -5.58
N SER A 167 -12.21 1.09 -4.42
CA SER A 167 -12.23 1.74 -3.11
C SER A 167 -11.23 1.07 -2.16
N THR A 168 -10.20 1.83 -1.81
CA THR A 168 -9.22 1.58 -0.75
C THR A 168 -9.66 0.59 0.35
N VAL A 169 -8.68 -0.18 0.84
CA VAL A 169 -8.58 -0.68 2.24
C VAL A 169 -9.64 -0.02 3.12
N SER A 170 -10.64 -0.78 3.52
CA SER A 170 -11.64 -0.34 4.48
C SER A 170 -10.99 -0.18 5.85
N THR A 171 -10.20 0.88 6.02
CA THR A 171 -10.41 1.73 7.20
C THR A 171 -11.88 2.11 7.14
N GLU A 172 -12.63 1.84 8.20
CA GLU A 172 -14.01 2.30 8.33
C GLU A 172 -14.09 3.72 7.77
N LYS A 173 -15.01 3.91 6.82
CA LYS A 173 -15.25 5.20 6.19
C LYS A 173 -15.74 6.16 7.27
N GLY A 174 -14.81 6.72 8.03
CA GLY A 174 -14.97 7.99 8.69
C GLY A 174 -15.49 8.92 7.62
N GLU A 175 -16.68 9.44 7.87
CA GLU A 175 -17.50 10.27 7.03
C GLU A 175 -16.64 11.37 6.37
N ARG A 176 -16.10 11.08 5.19
CA ARG A 176 -15.49 12.07 4.28
C ARG A 176 -16.54 12.61 3.33
N VAL A 177 -17.77 12.80 3.82
CA VAL A 177 -18.60 13.90 3.35
C VAL A 177 -18.09 15.07 4.19
N GLY A 178 -17.45 16.05 3.57
CA GLY A 178 -17.01 17.23 4.30
C GLY A 178 -18.19 17.77 5.11
N THR A 179 -17.92 18.23 6.34
CA THR A 179 -18.85 18.99 7.18
C THR A 179 -19.17 20.37 6.58
N GLY A 180 -19.22 20.47 5.25
CA GLY A 180 -19.93 21.54 4.57
C GLY A 180 -21.39 21.54 5.04
N PRO A 181 -22.06 22.70 5.03
CA PRO A 181 -23.39 22.84 5.60
C PRO A 181 -24.28 21.72 5.08
N VAL A 182 -24.82 20.94 6.01
CA VAL A 182 -25.87 19.95 5.77
C VAL A 182 -26.85 20.60 4.81
N SER A 183 -26.95 20.03 3.60
CA SER A 183 -27.87 20.43 2.55
C SER A 183 -29.15 20.96 3.18
N ALA A 184 -29.39 22.27 3.05
CA ALA A 184 -30.62 22.88 3.51
C ALA A 184 -31.82 22.05 2.99
N PRO A 185 -32.95 21.96 3.73
CA PRO A 185 -34.11 21.21 3.28
C PRO A 185 -34.46 21.56 1.83
N GLY A 186 -34.29 20.58 0.92
CA GLY A 186 -34.52 20.75 -0.52
C GLY A 186 -33.27 20.71 -1.43
N HIS A 187 -32.04 20.68 -0.89
CA HIS A 187 -30.84 20.59 -1.73
C HIS A 187 -30.50 19.14 -2.09
N ARG A 188 -30.52 18.81 -3.39
CA ARG A 188 -30.16 17.48 -3.93
C ARG A 188 -28.64 17.31 -3.96
N PHE A 189 -28.17 16.06 -3.92
CA PHE A 189 -26.73 15.80 -4.02
C PHE A 189 -26.24 16.15 -5.42
N THR A 190 -25.24 17.01 -5.51
CA THR A 190 -24.68 17.46 -6.78
C THR A 190 -23.63 16.48 -7.30
N VAL A 191 -23.81 16.02 -8.54
CA VAL A 191 -22.88 15.17 -9.27
C VAL A 191 -22.34 15.95 -10.47
N VAL A 192 -21.02 16.06 -10.59
CA VAL A 192 -20.36 16.62 -11.78
C VAL A 192 -19.65 15.48 -12.50
N ILE A 193 -20.00 15.24 -13.76
CA ILE A 193 -19.43 14.18 -14.60
C ILE A 193 -18.43 14.81 -15.56
N ASP A 194 -17.17 14.38 -15.48
CA ASP A 194 -16.10 14.87 -16.34
C ASP A 194 -15.72 13.80 -17.38
N PRO A 195 -16.24 13.89 -18.63
CA PRO A 195 -15.77 13.02 -19.69
C PRO A 195 -14.32 13.36 -20.02
N GLY A 196 -13.41 12.40 -19.84
CA GLY A 196 -12.00 12.62 -20.12
C GLY A 196 -11.73 12.93 -21.59
N HIS A 197 -10.70 13.77 -21.83
CA HIS A 197 -10.29 14.27 -23.15
C HIS A 197 -11.32 15.22 -23.79
N GLY A 198 -10.94 15.88 -24.89
CA GLY A 198 -11.82 16.88 -25.51
C GLY A 198 -11.12 17.73 -26.57
N GLY A 199 -11.91 18.22 -27.53
CA GLY A 199 -11.39 19.04 -28.63
C GLY A 199 -10.33 18.31 -29.45
N VAL A 200 -9.11 18.88 -29.46
CA VAL A 200 -7.96 18.35 -30.21
C VAL A 200 -7.39 17.09 -29.56
N ASP A 201 -7.54 16.94 -28.23
CA ASP A 201 -7.10 15.74 -27.54
C ASP A 201 -8.14 14.63 -27.69
N GLY A 202 -7.77 13.60 -28.47
CA GLY A 202 -8.58 12.40 -28.70
C GLY A 202 -8.51 11.38 -27.58
N GLY A 203 -7.46 11.42 -26.75
CA GLY A 203 -7.07 10.27 -25.94
C GLY A 203 -6.62 9.09 -26.79
N ALA A 204 -6.73 7.88 -26.23
CA ALA A 204 -6.33 6.67 -26.91
C ALA A 204 -7.18 6.38 -28.17
N GLU A 205 -6.54 5.84 -29.21
CA GLU A 205 -7.22 5.38 -30.43
C GLU A 205 -7.04 3.87 -30.57
N SER A 206 -8.14 3.15 -30.85
CA SER A 206 -8.10 1.71 -31.11
C SER A 206 -7.50 1.42 -32.49
N SER A 207 -7.02 0.19 -32.70
CA SER A 207 -6.57 -0.26 -34.03
C SER A 207 -7.67 -0.23 -35.10
N ALA A 208 -8.94 -0.10 -34.69
CA ALA A 208 -10.11 0.02 -35.56
C ALA A 208 -10.57 1.49 -35.72
N GLY A 209 -9.83 2.47 -35.19
CA GLY A 209 -10.11 3.90 -35.34
C GLY A 209 -11.10 4.49 -34.34
N THR A 210 -11.43 3.77 -33.26
CA THR A 210 -12.30 4.30 -32.19
C THR A 210 -11.49 5.20 -31.26
N VAL A 211 -11.94 6.44 -31.07
CA VAL A 211 -11.25 7.45 -30.27
C VAL A 211 -11.88 7.53 -28.86
N GLU A 212 -11.04 7.57 -27.83
CA GLU A 212 -11.45 7.53 -26.42
C GLU A 212 -12.43 8.65 -26.04
N LYS A 213 -12.21 9.88 -26.51
CA LYS A 213 -13.11 11.02 -26.23
C LYS A 213 -14.56 10.76 -26.65
N ASP A 214 -14.78 10.00 -27.72
CA ASP A 214 -16.13 9.74 -28.23
C ASP A 214 -16.85 8.72 -27.34
N VAL A 215 -16.12 7.70 -26.90
CA VAL A 215 -16.64 6.66 -25.99
C VAL A 215 -16.94 7.25 -24.62
N THR A 216 -16.01 8.02 -24.07
CA THR A 216 -16.16 8.65 -22.75
C THR A 216 -17.29 9.66 -22.73
N LEU A 217 -17.42 10.50 -23.77
CA LEU A 217 -18.53 11.44 -23.90
C LEU A 217 -19.89 10.73 -24.07
N ALA A 218 -19.95 9.66 -24.87
CA ALA A 218 -21.17 8.88 -25.05
C ALA A 218 -21.62 8.23 -23.74
N PHE A 219 -20.69 7.63 -23.00
CA PHE A 219 -20.96 7.05 -21.70
C PHE A 219 -21.40 8.10 -20.68
N ALA A 220 -20.71 9.25 -20.62
CA ALA A 220 -21.03 10.33 -19.69
C ALA A 220 -22.45 10.90 -19.92
N LYS A 221 -22.89 11.01 -21.18
CA LYS A 221 -24.27 11.41 -21.51
C LYS A 221 -25.30 10.40 -21.01
N GLU A 222 -25.07 9.11 -21.26
CA GLU A 222 -25.96 8.04 -20.80
C GLU A 222 -26.04 7.98 -19.26
N LEU A 223 -24.89 8.16 -18.59
CA LEU A 223 -24.83 8.22 -17.13
C LEU A 223 -25.57 9.44 -16.58
N ARG A 224 -25.37 10.62 -17.19
CA ARG A 224 -26.09 11.83 -16.82
C ARG A 224 -27.60 11.62 -16.91
N ASP A 225 -28.08 11.06 -18.01
CA ASP A 225 -29.51 10.89 -18.26
C ASP A 225 -30.14 9.90 -17.28
N LYS A 226 -29.42 8.81 -16.97
CA LYS A 226 -29.83 7.85 -15.93
C LYS A 226 -29.87 8.47 -14.54
N LEU A 227 -28.86 9.26 -14.16
CA LEU A 227 -28.83 9.92 -12.85
C LEU A 227 -29.92 11.00 -12.74
N ALA A 228 -30.16 11.76 -13.79
CA ALA A 228 -31.23 12.76 -13.85
C ALA A 228 -32.62 12.09 -13.71
N ALA A 229 -32.84 10.95 -14.35
CA ALA A 229 -34.09 10.20 -14.28
C ALA A 229 -34.43 9.69 -12.86
N VAL A 230 -33.43 9.51 -11.99
CA VAL A 230 -33.66 9.11 -10.57
C VAL A 230 -34.30 10.25 -9.76
N GLY A 231 -34.15 11.51 -10.18
CA GLY A 231 -34.76 12.68 -9.53
C GLY A 231 -34.18 13.07 -8.16
N LYS A 232 -33.14 12.37 -7.68
CA LYS A 232 -32.48 12.62 -6.38
C LYS A 232 -31.20 13.44 -6.48
N TYR A 233 -30.72 13.73 -7.69
CA TYR A 233 -29.42 14.35 -7.94
C TYR A 233 -29.57 15.61 -8.79
N ASP A 234 -28.71 16.59 -8.54
CA ASP A 234 -28.42 17.65 -9.49
C ASP A 234 -27.20 17.23 -10.29
N VAL A 235 -27.32 17.07 -11.61
CA VAL A 235 -26.26 16.48 -12.45
C VAL A 235 -25.75 17.49 -13.46
N PHE A 236 -24.43 17.70 -13.46
CA PHE A 236 -23.73 18.58 -14.38
C PHE A 236 -22.65 17.80 -15.15
N MET A 237 -22.22 18.35 -16.29
CA MET A 237 -21.07 17.87 -17.05
C MET A 237 -20.08 19.02 -17.27
N THR A 238 -18.78 18.71 -17.31
CA THR A 238 -17.72 19.65 -17.74
C THR A 238 -17.52 19.65 -19.24
#